data_AF-A0A1J7CS04-F1
#
_entry.id   AF-A0A1J7CS04-F1
#
_cell.length_a   1.000
_cell.length_b   1.000
_cell.length_c   1.000
_cell.angle_alpha   90.00
_cell.angle_beta   90.00
_cell.angle_gamma   90.00
#
_symmetry.space_group_name_H-M   'P 1'
#
loop_
_entity.id
_entity.type
_entity.pdbx_description
1 polymer ?
#
loop_
_entity_poly.entity_id
_entity_poly.type
_entity_poly.pdbx_seq_one_letter_code
_entity_poly.pdbx_strand_id
1 'polypeptide(L)'
;MKKALVIIALSILVVSCNKATEVKEVKTAYVDTSVLMKEYTEAKDLEAKYKAQAEEKGRQLQAEITRFKQDAANFQSQAQANGQAWAQQRGAELQKREQQLGYAQQALSQQLQQESGVEMDSLVSGVKKFIKDYGKKNGYSYIYGTGDAATVLYAEDKYDITKEIVKALNDKYKATPKAEDKPAAKEEAKK
;
A
#
# COMPACT_ATOMS: atom_id res chain seq x y z
N MET A 1 -18.51 36.30 -73.49
CA MET A 1 -18.25 34.95 -72.92
C MET A 1 -16.89 34.77 -72.22
N LYS A 2 -15.94 35.73 -72.29
CA LYS A 2 -14.64 35.63 -71.58
C LYS A 2 -14.68 36.06 -70.10
N LYS A 3 -15.67 36.87 -69.69
CA LYS A 3 -15.81 37.37 -68.31
C LYS A 3 -16.57 36.41 -67.37
N ALA A 4 -17.35 35.48 -67.92
CA ALA A 4 -18.10 34.49 -67.15
C ALA A 4 -17.22 33.32 -66.64
N LEU A 5 -16.14 33.00 -67.38
CA LEU A 5 -15.19 31.95 -66.99
C LEU A 5 -14.29 32.35 -65.81
N VAL A 6 -14.07 33.65 -65.60
CA VAL A 6 -13.23 34.16 -64.48
C VAL A 6 -13.97 34.04 -63.14
N ILE A 7 -15.29 34.12 -63.13
CA ILE A 7 -16.11 34.05 -61.89
C ILE A 7 -16.29 32.60 -61.42
N ILE A 8 -16.29 31.63 -62.34
CA ILE A 8 -16.33 30.20 -62.01
C ILE A 8 -14.95 29.70 -61.52
N ALA A 9 -13.85 30.30 -61.97
CA ALA A 9 -12.51 29.98 -61.48
C ALA A 9 -12.23 30.54 -60.06
N LEU A 10 -12.95 31.59 -59.63
CA LEU A 10 -12.76 32.18 -58.29
C LEU A 10 -13.57 31.51 -57.19
N SER A 11 -14.58 30.71 -57.55
CA SER A 11 -15.46 30.01 -56.59
C SER A 11 -14.91 28.65 -56.12
N ILE A 12 -13.86 28.13 -56.77
CA ILE A 12 -13.22 26.85 -56.40
C ILE A 12 -12.12 27.06 -55.33
N LEU A 13 -11.68 28.29 -55.07
CA LEU A 13 -10.63 28.58 -54.08
C LEU A 13 -11.12 28.63 -52.62
N VAL A 14 -12.42 28.58 -52.36
CA VAL A 14 -12.99 28.70 -50.99
C VAL A 14 -13.23 27.34 -50.32
N VAL A 15 -13.05 26.22 -51.02
CA VAL A 15 -13.26 24.86 -50.46
C VAL A 15 -12.01 24.31 -49.75
N SER A 16 -10.88 25.02 -49.78
CA SER A 16 -9.59 24.51 -49.25
C SER A 16 -9.33 24.83 -47.77
N CYS A 17 -10.28 25.45 -47.04
CA CYS A 17 -10.12 25.80 -45.62
C CYS A 17 -11.10 25.10 -44.67
N ASN A 18 -11.71 23.98 -45.07
CA ASN A 18 -12.39 23.07 -44.14
C ASN A 18 -11.47 21.89 -43.76
N LYS A 19 -10.26 22.20 -43.28
CA LYS A 19 -9.64 21.28 -42.31
C LYS A 19 -10.50 21.41 -41.05
N ALA A 20 -11.54 20.59 -40.97
CA ALA A 20 -12.13 20.26 -39.68
C ALA A 20 -10.94 19.90 -38.79
N THR A 21 -10.66 20.77 -37.83
CA THR A 21 -9.69 20.50 -36.79
C THR A 21 -10.14 19.19 -36.16
N GLU A 22 -9.47 18.09 -36.49
CA GLU A 22 -9.58 16.85 -35.73
C GLU A 22 -9.16 17.21 -34.31
N VAL A 23 -10.14 17.54 -33.47
CA VAL A 23 -9.95 17.58 -32.03
C VAL A 23 -9.77 16.12 -31.66
N LYS A 24 -8.51 15.66 -31.67
CA LYS A 24 -8.15 14.36 -31.10
C LYS A 24 -8.61 14.38 -29.66
N GLU A 25 -9.72 13.69 -29.41
CA GLU A 25 -10.24 13.51 -28.07
C GLU A 25 -9.16 12.82 -27.23
N VAL A 26 -8.67 13.52 -26.21
CA VAL A 26 -7.61 13.00 -25.33
C VAL A 26 -8.24 11.95 -24.44
N LYS A 27 -7.94 10.67 -24.69
CA LYS A 27 -8.45 9.58 -23.87
C LYS A 27 -7.86 9.67 -22.46
N THR A 28 -8.71 9.91 -21.48
CA THR A 28 -8.34 10.03 -20.07
C THR A 28 -9.21 9.12 -19.20
N ALA A 29 -8.71 8.79 -18.01
CA ALA A 29 -9.42 8.04 -16.99
C ALA A 29 -8.94 8.42 -15.60
N TYR A 30 -9.65 7.98 -14.57
CA TYR A 30 -9.19 8.05 -13.20
C TYR A 30 -9.34 6.70 -12.48
N VAL A 31 -8.54 6.55 -11.42
CA VAL A 31 -8.53 5.39 -10.53
C VAL A 31 -8.55 5.91 -9.10
N ASP A 32 -9.56 5.51 -8.34
CA ASP A 32 -9.59 5.71 -6.89
C ASP A 32 -8.59 4.74 -6.24
N THR A 33 -7.45 5.28 -5.81
CA THR A 33 -6.37 4.49 -5.22
C THR A 33 -6.74 3.97 -3.84
N SER A 34 -7.60 4.66 -3.08
CA SER A 34 -8.07 4.23 -1.77
C SER A 34 -8.98 3.00 -1.92
N VAL A 35 -9.93 3.03 -2.86
CA VAL A 35 -10.76 1.86 -3.21
C VAL A 35 -9.92 0.75 -3.82
N LEU A 36 -9.00 1.07 -4.74
CA LEU A 36 -8.13 0.08 -5.36
C LEU A 36 -7.35 -0.71 -4.31
N MET A 37 -6.65 -0.02 -3.40
CA MET A 37 -5.85 -0.69 -2.37
C MET A 37 -6.74 -1.48 -1.41
N LYS A 38 -7.93 -0.99 -1.09
CA LYS A 38 -8.91 -1.70 -0.25
C LYS A 38 -9.47 -2.95 -0.91
N GLU A 39 -9.59 -3.01 -2.24
CA GLU A 39 -10.16 -4.14 -2.97
C GLU A 39 -9.13 -5.08 -3.59
N TYR A 40 -7.87 -4.65 -3.69
CA TYR A 40 -6.78 -5.45 -4.24
C TYR A 40 -6.37 -6.58 -3.28
N THR A 41 -6.38 -7.82 -3.77
CA THR A 41 -6.17 -9.03 -2.95
C THR A 41 -4.75 -9.09 -2.40
N GLU A 42 -3.72 -8.75 -3.19
CA GLU A 42 -2.33 -8.75 -2.69
C GLU A 42 -2.14 -7.74 -1.55
N ALA A 43 -2.82 -6.59 -1.61
CA ALA A 43 -2.81 -5.60 -0.53
C ALA A 43 -3.41 -6.15 0.76
N LYS A 44 -4.55 -6.85 0.66
CA LYS A 44 -5.21 -7.51 1.80
C LYS A 44 -4.36 -8.63 2.38
N ASP A 45 -3.78 -9.48 1.53
CA ASP A 45 -2.92 -10.59 1.94
C ASP A 45 -1.67 -10.05 2.67
N LEU A 46 -1.12 -8.94 2.18
CA LEU A 46 0.02 -8.26 2.80
C LEU A 46 -0.34 -7.64 4.16
N GLU A 47 -1.47 -6.95 4.26
CA GLU A 47 -1.97 -6.39 5.53
C GLU A 47 -2.20 -7.51 6.56
N ALA A 48 -2.85 -8.60 6.14
CA ALA A 48 -3.11 -9.75 7.00
C ALA A 48 -1.82 -10.42 7.49
N LYS A 49 -0.82 -10.58 6.60
CA LYS A 49 0.51 -11.08 6.95
C LYS A 49 1.17 -10.24 8.05
N TYR A 50 1.20 -8.92 7.88
CA TYR A 50 1.87 -8.03 8.83
C TYR A 50 1.12 -7.90 10.15
N LYS A 51 -0.22 -7.95 10.13
CA LYS A 51 -1.03 -8.06 11.34
C LYS A 51 -0.70 -9.34 12.13
N ALA A 52 -0.64 -10.49 11.46
CA ALA A 52 -0.28 -11.75 12.10
C ALA A 52 1.15 -11.73 12.67
N GLN A 53 2.11 -11.15 11.94
CA GLN A 53 3.48 -10.98 12.42
C GLN A 53 3.55 -10.06 13.64
N ALA A 54 2.78 -8.96 13.67
CA ALA A 54 2.72 -8.08 14.82
C ALA A 54 2.13 -8.78 16.06
N GLU A 55 1.06 -9.55 15.87
CA GLU A 55 0.45 -10.35 16.95
C GLU A 55 1.40 -11.42 17.48
N GLU A 56 2.11 -12.13 16.60
CA GLU A 56 3.06 -13.18 17.00
C GLU A 56 4.28 -12.60 17.71
N LYS A 57 4.97 -11.62 17.11
CA LYS A 57 6.14 -10.99 17.71
C LYS A 57 5.78 -10.23 19.00
N GLY A 58 4.57 -9.67 19.08
CA GLY A 58 4.07 -8.94 20.24
C GLY A 58 3.65 -9.83 21.41
N ARG A 59 3.31 -11.10 21.20
CA ARG A 59 2.77 -11.98 22.24
C ARG A 59 3.75 -12.18 23.41
N GLN A 60 5.02 -12.41 23.11
CA GLN A 60 6.05 -12.61 24.14
C GLN A 60 6.23 -11.35 25.00
N LEU A 61 6.39 -10.19 24.35
CA LEU A 61 6.52 -8.91 25.04
C LEU A 61 5.26 -8.60 25.88
N GLN A 62 4.07 -8.87 25.35
CA GLN A 62 2.82 -8.66 26.07
C GLN A 62 2.70 -9.54 27.33
N ALA A 63 3.19 -10.78 27.26
CA ALA A 63 3.26 -11.66 28.43
C ALA A 63 4.21 -11.10 29.50
N GLU A 64 5.37 -10.57 29.09
CA GLU A 64 6.32 -9.94 30.01
C GLU A 64 5.78 -8.65 30.64
N ILE A 65 5.10 -7.81 29.86
CA ILE A 65 4.40 -6.61 30.35
C ILE A 65 3.32 -7.00 31.36
N THR A 66 2.55 -8.06 31.07
CA THR A 66 1.51 -8.54 31.98
C THR A 66 2.10 -9.02 33.29
N ARG A 67 3.18 -9.81 33.23
CA ARG A 67 3.92 -10.25 34.43
C ARG A 67 4.51 -9.07 35.21
N PHE A 68 5.09 -8.09 34.53
CA PHE A 68 5.59 -6.88 35.17
C PHE A 68 4.48 -6.12 35.91
N LYS A 69 3.29 -5.95 35.30
CA LYS A 69 2.15 -5.30 35.94
C LYS A 69 1.71 -6.03 37.21
N GLN A 70 1.70 -7.37 37.19
CA GLN A 70 1.40 -8.18 38.37
C GLN A 70 2.48 -8.02 39.45
N ASP A 71 3.76 -8.08 39.08
CA ASP A 71 4.88 -7.89 40.01
C ASP A 71 4.83 -6.51 40.67
N ALA A 72 4.54 -5.46 39.89
CA ALA A 72 4.39 -4.09 40.36
C ALA A 72 3.18 -3.92 41.28
N ALA A 73 2.03 -4.51 40.93
CA ALA A 73 0.83 -4.46 41.77
C ALA A 73 1.05 -5.12 43.15
N ASN A 74 1.81 -6.22 43.19
CA ASN A 74 2.10 -6.94 44.42
C ASN A 74 3.23 -6.31 45.25
N PHE A 75 3.99 -5.37 44.68
CA PHE A 75 5.21 -4.81 45.28
C PHE A 75 4.97 -4.23 46.68
N GLN A 76 3.90 -3.44 46.87
CA GLN A 76 3.63 -2.80 48.15
C GLN A 76 3.41 -3.83 49.28
N SER A 77 2.59 -4.85 49.03
CA SER A 77 2.31 -5.91 50.03
C SER A 77 3.57 -6.73 50.36
N GLN A 78 4.38 -7.04 49.35
CA GLN A 78 5.63 -7.77 49.55
C GLN A 78 6.68 -6.92 50.26
N ALA A 79 6.72 -5.60 50.01
CA ALA A 79 7.63 -4.69 50.69
C ALA A 79 7.32 -4.60 52.19
N GLN A 80 6.04 -4.60 52.56
CA GLN A 80 5.62 -4.64 53.97
C GLN A 80 6.02 -5.95 54.65
N ALA A 81 5.92 -7.09 53.96
CA ALA A 81 6.25 -8.40 54.50
C ALA A 81 7.76 -8.68 54.60
N ASN A 82 8.56 -8.18 53.64
CA ASN A 82 9.98 -8.52 53.51
C ASN A 82 10.94 -7.41 54.01
N GLY A 83 10.42 -6.23 54.34
CA GLY A 83 11.20 -5.12 54.89
C GLY A 83 11.94 -4.26 53.86
N GLN A 84 12.64 -3.23 54.37
CA GLN A 84 13.17 -2.13 53.57
C GLN A 84 14.28 -2.54 52.59
N ALA A 85 15.21 -3.41 53.00
CA ALA A 85 16.32 -3.83 52.16
C ALA A 85 15.83 -4.59 50.91
N TRP A 86 14.87 -5.50 51.10
CA TRP A 86 14.20 -6.19 50.00
C TRP A 86 13.46 -5.21 49.08
N ALA A 87 12.73 -4.25 49.67
CA ALA A 87 11.96 -3.27 48.91
C ALA A 87 12.86 -2.39 48.01
N GLN A 88 14.02 -1.97 48.52
CA GLN A 88 14.99 -1.20 47.73
C GLN A 88 15.53 -1.99 46.55
N GLN A 89 15.95 -3.24 46.77
CA GLN A 89 16.48 -4.09 45.70
C GLN A 89 15.40 -4.39 44.65
N ARG A 90 14.20 -4.80 45.07
CA ARG A 90 13.12 -5.15 44.16
C ARG A 90 12.59 -3.94 43.40
N GLY A 91 12.54 -2.76 44.04
CA GLY A 91 12.18 -1.50 43.38
C GLY A 91 13.14 -1.14 42.25
N ALA A 92 14.45 -1.26 42.48
CA ALA A 92 15.45 -1.01 41.45
C ALA A 92 15.34 -2.01 40.28
N GLU A 93 15.05 -3.28 40.57
CA GLU A 93 14.81 -4.30 39.54
C GLU A 93 13.56 -3.99 38.70
N LEU A 94 12.45 -3.62 39.34
CA LEU A 94 11.21 -3.25 38.66
C LEU A 94 11.42 -2.03 37.76
N GLN A 95 12.10 -0.99 38.24
CA GLN A 95 12.40 0.19 37.45
C GLN A 95 13.29 -0.13 36.23
N LYS A 96 14.32 -0.96 36.40
CA LYS A 96 15.16 -1.41 35.29
C LYS A 96 14.36 -2.20 34.26
N ARG A 97 13.49 -3.10 34.74
CA ARG A 97 12.64 -3.94 33.88
C ARG A 97 11.63 -3.11 33.12
N GLU A 98 11.04 -2.09 33.74
CA GLU A 98 10.13 -1.15 33.08
C GLU A 98 10.81 -0.45 31.90
N GLN A 99 12.03 0.07 32.11
CA GLN A 99 12.82 0.69 31.04
C GLN A 99 13.10 -0.30 29.90
N GLN A 100 13.53 -1.52 30.24
CA GLN A 100 13.81 -2.57 29.25
C GLN A 100 12.58 -2.92 28.41
N LEU A 101 11.41 -3.07 29.05
CA LEU A 101 10.15 -3.34 28.35
C LEU A 101 9.75 -2.17 27.43
N GLY A 102 9.94 -0.92 27.87
CA GLY A 102 9.72 0.27 27.05
C GLY A 102 10.61 0.28 25.79
N TYR A 103 11.91 0.01 25.94
CA TYR A 103 12.83 -0.10 24.80
C TYR A 103 12.46 -1.25 23.87
N ALA A 104 12.12 -2.42 24.41
CA ALA A 104 11.71 -3.58 23.61
C ALA A 104 10.43 -3.29 22.81
N GLN A 105 9.46 -2.60 23.42
CA GLN A 105 8.22 -2.20 22.74
C GLN A 105 8.49 -1.23 21.60
N GLN A 106 9.30 -0.19 21.83
CA GLN A 106 9.65 0.78 20.80
C GLN A 106 10.44 0.13 19.65
N ALA A 107 11.41 -0.74 19.97
CA ALA A 107 12.21 -1.45 18.97
C ALA A 107 11.33 -2.37 18.11
N LEU A 108 10.43 -3.15 18.73
CA LEU A 108 9.50 -4.00 18.00
C LEU A 108 8.58 -3.19 17.09
N SER A 109 8.04 -2.06 17.57
CA SER A 109 7.20 -1.18 16.75
C SER A 109 7.94 -0.62 15.54
N GLN A 110 9.18 -0.17 15.72
CA GLN A 110 10.00 0.34 14.60
C GLN A 110 10.31 -0.76 13.59
N GLN A 111 10.67 -1.96 14.07
CA GLN A 111 10.95 -3.10 13.20
C GLN A 111 9.71 -3.47 12.36
N LEU A 112 8.54 -3.60 12.99
CA LEU A 112 7.29 -3.93 12.28
C LEU A 112 6.93 -2.85 11.25
N GLN A 113 7.08 -1.58 11.61
CA GLN A 113 6.81 -0.47 10.70
C GLN A 113 7.77 -0.47 9.50
N GLN A 114 9.05 -0.73 9.72
CA GLN A 114 10.04 -0.79 8.65
C GLN A 114 9.79 -1.98 7.71
N GLU A 115 9.57 -3.18 8.25
CA GLU A 115 9.29 -4.38 7.46
C GLU A 115 8.01 -4.17 6.62
N SER A 116 6.91 -3.74 7.26
CA SER A 116 5.64 -3.49 6.57
C SER A 116 5.76 -2.36 5.54
N GLY A 117 6.54 -1.31 5.83
CA GLY A 117 6.72 -0.18 4.92
C GLY A 117 7.40 -0.59 3.63
N VAL A 118 8.47 -1.40 3.70
CA VAL A 118 9.22 -1.83 2.51
C VAL A 118 8.35 -2.65 1.55
N GLU A 119 7.59 -3.61 2.07
CA GLU A 119 6.70 -4.41 1.21
C GLU A 119 5.52 -3.59 0.68
N MET A 120 4.97 -2.67 1.48
CA MET A 120 3.91 -1.77 1.03
C MET A 120 4.40 -0.82 -0.08
N ASP A 121 5.62 -0.28 0.03
CA ASP A 121 6.23 0.56 -0.99
C ASP A 121 6.46 -0.20 -2.29
N SER A 122 6.88 -1.47 -2.19
CA SER A 122 7.01 -2.39 -3.33
C SER A 122 5.66 -2.63 -4.01
N LEU A 123 4.61 -2.90 -3.22
CA LEU A 123 3.25 -3.08 -3.69
C LEU A 123 2.74 -1.84 -4.44
N VAL A 124 2.86 -0.65 -3.84
CA VAL A 124 2.44 0.62 -4.45
C VAL A 124 3.22 0.88 -5.74
N SER A 125 4.52 0.61 -5.75
CA SER A 125 5.35 0.74 -6.96
C SER A 125 4.90 -0.22 -8.07
N GLY A 126 4.56 -1.46 -7.70
CA GLY A 126 4.00 -2.47 -8.59
C GLY A 126 2.67 -2.04 -9.20
N VAL A 127 1.75 -1.51 -8.39
CA VAL A 127 0.45 -0.96 -8.83
C VAL A 127 0.66 0.23 -9.78
N LYS A 128 1.52 1.19 -9.43
CA LYS A 128 1.84 2.34 -10.30
C LYS A 128 2.38 1.88 -11.66
N LYS A 129 3.30 0.91 -11.66
CA LYS A 129 3.85 0.34 -12.90
C LYS A 129 2.74 -0.34 -13.71
N PHE A 130 1.88 -1.11 -13.06
CA PHE A 130 0.76 -1.78 -13.71
C PHE A 130 -0.18 -0.78 -14.39
N ILE A 131 -0.62 0.27 -13.69
CA ILE A 131 -1.50 1.31 -14.23
C ILE A 131 -0.82 2.03 -15.42
N LYS A 132 0.48 2.32 -15.32
CA LYS A 132 1.25 2.91 -16.42
C LYS A 132 1.25 2.02 -17.67
N ASP A 133 1.51 0.73 -17.50
CA ASP A 133 1.55 -0.23 -18.61
C ASP A 133 0.13 -0.44 -19.19
N TYR A 134 -0.90 -0.46 -18.34
CA TYR A 134 -2.31 -0.52 -18.71
C TYR A 134 -2.72 0.71 -19.55
N GLY A 135 -2.34 1.91 -19.11
CA GLY A 135 -2.63 3.16 -19.79
C GLY A 135 -2.04 3.19 -21.20
N LYS A 136 -0.75 2.82 -21.33
CA LYS A 136 -0.06 2.72 -22.62
C LYS A 136 -0.74 1.72 -23.56
N LYS A 137 -1.06 0.51 -23.06
CA LYS A 137 -1.67 -0.56 -23.85
C LYS A 137 -3.06 -0.17 -24.38
N ASN A 138 -3.82 0.58 -23.60
CA ASN A 138 -5.20 0.97 -23.93
C ASN A 138 -5.33 2.38 -24.51
N GLY A 139 -4.22 3.05 -24.83
CA GLY A 139 -4.21 4.34 -25.51
C GLY A 139 -4.63 5.53 -24.65
N TYR A 140 -4.52 5.44 -23.33
CA TYR A 140 -4.77 6.58 -22.44
C TYR A 140 -3.61 7.56 -22.50
N SER A 141 -3.92 8.84 -22.65
CA SER A 141 -2.94 9.92 -22.50
C SER A 141 -2.68 10.25 -21.03
N TYR A 142 -3.70 10.14 -20.19
CA TYR A 142 -3.61 10.34 -18.74
C TYR A 142 -4.47 9.32 -17.99
N ILE A 143 -3.95 8.82 -16.87
CA ILE A 143 -4.73 8.16 -15.83
C ILE A 143 -4.44 8.90 -14.53
N TYR A 144 -5.47 9.50 -13.94
CA TYR A 144 -5.37 10.24 -12.69
C TYR A 144 -5.60 9.31 -11.51
N GLY A 145 -4.75 9.39 -10.48
CA GLY A 145 -5.05 8.75 -9.20
C GLY A 145 -5.88 9.70 -8.36
N THR A 146 -7.13 9.33 -8.05
CA THR A 146 -7.98 9.96 -7.03
C THR A 146 -7.87 9.17 -5.73
N GLY A 147 -8.28 9.73 -4.59
CA GLY A 147 -8.17 9.05 -3.29
C GLY A 147 -7.84 10.03 -2.16
N ASP A 148 -7.01 9.60 -1.20
CA ASP A 148 -6.71 10.33 0.04
C ASP A 148 -6.17 11.76 -0.17
N ALA A 149 -5.53 12.03 -1.30
CA ALA A 149 -5.26 13.40 -1.74
C ALA A 149 -6.24 13.75 -2.87
N ALA A 150 -7.05 14.79 -2.66
CA ALA A 150 -8.01 15.29 -3.66
C ALA A 150 -7.28 15.97 -4.84
N THR A 151 -6.75 15.16 -5.74
CA THR A 151 -6.11 15.60 -6.99
C THR A 151 -7.13 15.92 -8.09
N VAL A 152 -8.36 15.41 -7.95
CA VAL A 152 -9.50 15.64 -8.83
C VAL A 152 -10.72 15.93 -7.96
N LEU A 153 -11.30 17.12 -8.11
CA LEU A 153 -12.50 17.53 -7.34
C LEU A 153 -13.80 16.98 -7.94
N TYR A 154 -13.81 16.77 -9.26
CA TYR A 154 -14.95 16.23 -10.00
C TYR A 154 -14.46 15.57 -11.29
N ALA A 155 -14.99 14.38 -11.59
CA ALA A 155 -14.87 13.72 -12.89
C ALA A 155 -16.16 12.94 -13.14
N GLU A 156 -16.56 12.80 -14.40
CA GLU A 156 -17.71 11.96 -14.75
C GLU A 156 -17.38 10.47 -14.49
N ASP A 157 -18.32 9.72 -13.91
CA ASP A 157 -18.16 8.29 -13.59
C ASP A 157 -17.74 7.42 -14.79
N LYS A 158 -18.07 7.83 -16.01
CA LYS A 158 -17.67 7.12 -17.23
C LYS A 158 -16.14 7.05 -17.43
N TYR A 159 -15.38 7.91 -16.75
CA TYR A 159 -13.92 7.92 -16.76
C TYR A 159 -13.31 7.10 -15.61
N ASP A 160 -14.12 6.56 -14.70
CA ASP A 160 -13.66 5.68 -13.62
C ASP A 160 -13.29 4.30 -14.17
N ILE A 161 -12.02 3.93 -14.05
CA ILE A 161 -11.54 2.58 -14.38
C ILE A 161 -11.12 1.78 -13.15
N THR A 162 -11.46 2.22 -11.93
CA THR A 162 -11.03 1.61 -10.65
C THR A 162 -11.34 0.12 -10.61
N LYS A 163 -12.60 -0.26 -10.86
CA LYS A 163 -13.05 -1.67 -10.84
C LYS A 163 -12.33 -2.53 -11.88
N GLU A 164 -12.05 -1.95 -13.05
CA GLU A 164 -11.33 -2.62 -14.12
C GLU A 164 -9.87 -2.89 -13.72
N ILE A 165 -9.20 -1.89 -13.16
CA ILE A 165 -7.81 -2.03 -12.67
C ILE A 165 -7.73 -3.02 -11.51
N VAL A 166 -8.64 -2.95 -10.54
CA VAL A 166 -8.73 -3.89 -9.42
C VAL A 166 -8.88 -5.33 -9.94
N LYS A 167 -9.80 -5.54 -10.87
CA LYS A 167 -10.01 -6.86 -11.49
C LYS A 167 -8.73 -7.33 -12.17
N ALA A 168 -8.10 -6.50 -13.00
CA ALA A 168 -6.93 -6.89 -13.76
C ALA A 168 -5.69 -7.16 -12.88
N LEU A 169 -5.51 -6.41 -11.79
CA LEU A 169 -4.50 -6.67 -10.78
C LEU A 169 -4.76 -7.99 -10.05
N ASN A 170 -6.00 -8.23 -9.62
CA ASN A 170 -6.40 -9.48 -8.96
C ASN A 170 -6.22 -10.70 -9.86
N ASP A 171 -6.57 -10.59 -11.14
CA ASP A 171 -6.38 -11.67 -12.12
C ASP A 171 -4.89 -11.97 -12.33
N LYS A 172 -4.05 -10.92 -12.42
CA LYS A 172 -2.59 -11.07 -12.48
C LYS A 172 -2.02 -11.74 -11.22
N TYR A 173 -2.50 -11.36 -10.04
CA TYR A 173 -2.07 -11.94 -8.78
C TYR A 173 -2.43 -13.43 -8.69
N LYS A 174 -3.66 -13.81 -9.07
CA LYS A 174 -4.09 -15.22 -9.14
C LYS A 174 -3.30 -16.08 -10.12
N ALA A 175 -2.88 -15.48 -11.25
CA ALA A 175 -2.09 -16.16 -12.27
C ALA A 175 -0.61 -16.28 -11.91
N THR A 176 -0.15 -15.56 -10.89
CA THR A 176 1.17 -15.74 -10.32
C THR A 176 1.09 -16.95 -9.41
N PRO A 177 1.89 -18.02 -9.62
CA PRO A 177 1.92 -19.13 -8.67
C PRO A 177 2.25 -18.54 -7.31
N LYS A 178 1.33 -18.67 -6.34
CA LYS A 178 1.69 -18.47 -4.94
C LYS A 178 2.91 -19.37 -4.74
N ALA A 179 4.05 -18.78 -4.41
CA ALA A 179 5.19 -19.53 -3.94
C ALA A 179 4.75 -20.16 -2.61
N GLU A 180 4.01 -21.27 -2.72
CA GLU A 180 3.79 -22.20 -1.63
C GLU A 180 5.17 -22.62 -1.14
N ASP A 181 5.31 -22.57 0.18
CA ASP A 181 6.40 -23.14 0.96
C ASP A 181 7.04 -24.33 0.25
N LYS A 182 8.19 -24.11 -0.38
CA LYS A 182 9.12 -25.20 -0.65
C LYS A 182 9.78 -25.47 0.70
N PRO A 183 9.51 -26.61 1.36
CA PRO A 183 10.30 -26.99 2.52
C PRO A 183 11.74 -27.06 2.03
N ALA A 184 12.65 -26.41 2.73
CA ALA A 184 14.08 -26.61 2.54
C ALA A 184 14.34 -28.11 2.63
N ALA A 185 14.47 -28.77 1.48
CA ALA A 185 14.89 -30.14 1.40
C ALA A 185 16.31 -30.18 1.95
N LYS A 186 16.45 -30.88 3.08
CA LYS A 186 17.70 -31.31 3.67
C LYS A 186 18.66 -31.74 2.55
N GLU A 187 19.76 -31.00 2.42
CA GLU A 187 20.95 -31.50 1.74
C GLU A 187 21.98 -31.80 2.82
N GLU A 188 21.77 -32.94 3.50
CA GLU A 188 22.86 -33.71 4.08
C GLU A 188 23.24 -34.82 3.09
N ALA A 189 24.55 -35.04 2.97
CA ALA A 189 25.25 -36.16 2.36
C ALA A 189 25.46 -36.15 0.82
N LYS A 190 26.63 -35.64 0.39
CA LYS A 190 27.79 -36.47 0.00
C LYS A 190 28.92 -35.63 -0.62
N LYS A 191 29.98 -35.38 0.15
CA LYS A 191 31.35 -35.82 -0.15
C LYS A 191 32.29 -35.49 1.00
#